data_AF-A0A847G4L9-F1
#
_entry.id   AF-A0A847G4L9-F1
#
_cell.length_a   1.000
_cell.length_b   1.000
_cell.length_c   1.000
_cell.angle_alpha   90.00
_cell.angle_beta   90.00
_cell.angle_gamma   90.00
#
_symmetry.space_group_name_H-M   'P 1'
#
loop_
_entity.id
_entity.type
_entity.pdbx_description
1 polymer ?
#
loop_
_entity_poly.entity_id
_entity_poly.type
_entity_poly.pdbx_seq_one_letter_code
_entity_poly.pdbx_strand_id
1 'polypeptide(L)'
;MTAITHKLEQAYRQAPWRTQVQWSGMFLMVLIAFVMIGGLYLSISAQAATAGLDIQDLQVQKEETTRRMADLRNQLAHLTSDEVMEARAKELGYKLNRIDEPTYMIIPNYAGREKANLAPPPGLDMIPSPVLRPAYTQSLWEWLFQGVISYTDPAIGVLP
;
A
#
# COMPACT_ATOMS: atom_id res chain seq x y z
N MET A 1 61.53 -29.54 71.99
CA MET A 1 60.95 -30.69 71.25
C MET A 1 59.55 -30.29 70.79
N THR A 2 59.35 -30.29 69.47
CA THR A 2 58.08 -30.22 68.70
C THR A 2 57.10 -29.07 68.99
N ALA A 3 57.18 -28.05 68.12
CA ALA A 3 56.24 -26.94 68.04
C ALA A 3 54.88 -27.36 67.45
N ILE A 4 53.89 -26.59 67.88
CA ILE A 4 52.44 -26.69 67.76
C ILE A 4 51.96 -26.75 66.30
N THR A 5 50.99 -27.63 66.05
CA THR A 5 50.15 -27.68 64.86
C THR A 5 49.23 -26.46 64.78
N HIS A 6 49.52 -25.54 63.87
CA HIS A 6 48.56 -24.51 63.48
C HIS A 6 47.99 -24.84 62.10
N LYS A 7 46.77 -25.37 62.10
CA LYS A 7 45.86 -25.24 60.97
C LYS A 7 45.75 -23.75 60.65
N LEU A 8 46.34 -23.33 59.53
CA LEU A 8 46.03 -22.06 58.88
C LEU A 8 44.68 -22.22 58.16
N GLU A 9 43.62 -22.36 58.95
CA GLU A 9 42.31 -21.98 58.47
C GLU A 9 42.27 -20.45 58.39
N GLN A 10 41.60 -19.93 57.37
CA GLN A 10 41.06 -18.56 57.36
C GLN A 10 42.06 -17.41 57.18
N ALA A 11 42.61 -17.28 55.98
CA ALA A 11 43.25 -16.02 55.60
C ALA A 11 42.94 -15.58 54.16
N TYR A 12 41.72 -15.79 53.65
CA TYR A 12 41.14 -14.97 52.58
C TYR A 12 39.67 -15.35 52.31
N ARG A 13 38.78 -15.18 53.28
CA ARG A 13 37.34 -15.20 52.96
C ARG A 13 37.04 -13.87 52.29
N GLN A 14 37.23 -13.87 50.97
CA GLN A 14 36.96 -12.82 50.00
C GLN A 14 35.85 -11.90 50.49
N ALA A 15 36.14 -10.60 50.54
CA ALA A 15 35.26 -9.59 51.09
C ALA A 15 33.82 -9.75 50.55
N PRO A 16 32.88 -10.29 51.35
CA PRO A 16 31.56 -10.73 50.87
C PRO A 16 30.66 -9.58 50.41
N TRP A 17 31.09 -8.34 50.65
CA TRP A 17 30.37 -7.12 50.28
C TRP A 17 30.24 -6.94 48.76
N ARG A 18 31.20 -7.42 47.96
CA ARG A 18 31.15 -7.28 46.49
C ARG A 18 30.00 -8.08 45.87
N THR A 19 29.76 -9.28 46.38
CA THR A 19 28.69 -10.17 45.90
C THR A 19 27.31 -9.63 46.27
N GLN A 20 27.17 -8.99 47.43
CA GLN A 20 25.92 -8.34 47.83
C GLN A 20 25.59 -7.13 46.94
N VAL A 21 26.58 -6.28 46.64
CA VAL A 21 26.38 -5.11 45.75
C VAL A 21 26.10 -5.55 44.31
N GLN A 22 26.74 -6.62 43.84
CA GLN A 22 26.50 -7.17 42.50
C GLN A 22 25.07 -7.72 42.34
N TRP A 23 24.52 -8.37 43.38
CA TRP A 23 23.15 -8.85 43.38
C TRP A 23 22.12 -7.71 43.39
N SER A 24 22.34 -6.67 44.20
CA SER A 24 21.48 -5.49 44.18
C SER A 24 21.54 -4.75 42.84
N GLY A 25 22.72 -4.69 42.21
CA GLY A 25 22.89 -4.09 40.88
C GLY A 25 22.17 -4.89 39.79
N MET A 26 22.27 -6.22 39.84
CA MET A 26 21.57 -7.10 38.89
C MET A 26 20.05 -6.97 39.03
N PHE A 27 19.53 -6.94 40.27
CA PHE A 27 18.12 -6.71 40.53
C PHE A 27 17.65 -5.37 39.96
N LEU A 28 18.43 -4.30 40.17
CA LEU A 28 18.11 -2.98 39.62
C LEU A 28 18.11 -2.97 38.09
N MET A 29 19.07 -3.67 37.45
CA MET A 29 19.15 -3.78 36.00
C MET A 29 17.91 -4.47 35.41
N VAL A 30 17.45 -5.55 36.05
CA VAL A 30 16.24 -6.27 35.65
C VAL A 30 15.01 -5.39 35.83
N LEU A 31 14.92 -4.65 36.94
CA LEU A 31 13.81 -3.74 37.19
C LEU A 31 13.72 -2.64 36.13
N ILE A 32 14.86 -2.04 35.75
CA ILE A 32 14.93 -1.04 34.68
C ILE A 32 14.50 -1.66 33.34
N ALA A 33 14.95 -2.89 33.04
CA ALA A 33 14.55 -3.59 31.82
C ALA A 33 13.02 -3.81 31.78
N PHE A 34 12.40 -4.22 32.89
CA PHE A 34 10.95 -4.36 33.00
C PHE A 34 10.21 -3.03 32.78
N VAL A 35 10.70 -1.93 33.37
CA VAL A 35 10.11 -0.61 33.19
C VAL A 35 10.23 -0.17 31.73
N MET A 36 11.36 -0.41 31.06
CA MET A 36 11.52 -0.10 29.64
C MET A 36 10.57 -0.92 28.75
N ILE A 37 10.44 -2.22 29.02
CA ILE A 37 9.51 -3.10 28.28
C ILE A 37 8.07 -2.61 28.49
N GLY A 38 7.67 -2.30 29.73
CA GLY A 38 6.35 -1.78 30.04
C GLY A 38 6.08 -0.42 29.38
N GLY A 39 7.05 0.49 29.43
CA GLY A 39 6.94 1.80 28.78
C GLY A 39 6.83 1.71 27.26
N LEU A 40 7.62 0.83 26.63
CA LEU A 40 7.52 0.57 25.19
C LEU A 40 6.15 -0.01 24.82
N TYR A 41 5.65 -0.97 25.61
CA TYR A 41 4.34 -1.60 25.36
C TYR A 41 3.21 -0.58 25.48
N LEU A 42 3.27 0.32 26.47
CA LEU A 42 2.31 1.41 26.65
C LEU A 42 2.38 2.42 25.49
N SER A 43 3.58 2.76 25.02
CA SER A 43 3.79 3.66 23.88
C SER A 43 3.21 3.08 22.59
N ILE A 44 3.40 1.78 22.33
CA ILE A 44 2.83 1.09 21.16
C ILE A 44 1.30 1.07 21.26
N SER A 45 0.75 0.77 22.43
CA SER A 45 -0.71 0.75 22.64
C SER A 45 -1.34 2.13 22.46
N ALA A 46 -0.67 3.19 22.92
CA ALA A 46 -1.16 4.56 22.76
C ALA A 46 -1.10 5.00 21.29
N GLN A 47 -0.01 4.69 20.58
CA GLN A 47 0.15 5.06 19.17
C GLN A 47 -0.79 4.29 18.24
N ALA A 48 -1.09 3.03 18.56
CA ALA A 48 -2.09 2.22 17.86
C ALA A 48 -3.51 2.78 18.06
N ALA A 49 -3.83 3.26 19.27
CA ALA A 49 -5.14 3.87 19.54
C ALA A 49 -5.33 5.20 18.79
N THR A 50 -4.30 6.05 18.70
CA THR A 50 -4.38 7.30 17.92
C THR A 50 -4.47 7.03 16.42
N ALA A 51 -3.68 6.09 15.88
CA ALA A 51 -3.75 5.74 14.47
C ALA A 51 -5.12 5.14 14.08
N GLY A 52 -5.75 4.39 14.99
CA GLY A 52 -7.10 3.85 14.77
C GLY A 52 -8.19 4.94 14.66
N LEU A 53 -8.07 6.01 15.45
CA LEU A 53 -9.01 7.15 15.40
C LEU A 53 -8.88 7.93 14.08
N ASP A 54 -7.65 8.17 13.62
CA ASP A 54 -7.42 8.85 12.34
C ASP A 54 -7.97 8.04 11.15
N ILE A 55 -7.81 6.71 11.19
CA ILE A 55 -8.38 5.79 10.20
C ILE A 55 -9.91 5.85 10.23
N GLN A 56 -10.51 5.88 11.43
CA GLN A 56 -11.97 5.98 11.58
C GLN A 56 -12.50 7.29 10.98
N ASP A 57 -11.84 8.42 11.24
CA ASP A 57 -12.23 9.72 10.70
C ASP A 57 -12.13 9.74 9.16
N LEU A 58 -11.01 9.26 8.60
CA LEU A 58 -10.83 9.10 7.16
C LEU A 58 -11.91 8.21 6.53
N GLN A 59 -12.32 7.15 7.23
CA GLN A 59 -13.36 6.24 6.75
C GLN A 59 -14.74 6.92 6.73
N VAL A 60 -15.07 7.72 7.75
CA VAL A 60 -16.30 8.52 7.78
C VAL A 60 -16.33 9.53 6.64
N GLN A 61 -15.22 10.25 6.41
CA GLN A 61 -15.11 11.21 5.30
C GLN A 61 -15.29 10.55 3.93
N LYS A 62 -14.72 9.35 3.74
CA LYS A 62 -14.88 8.56 2.52
C LYS A 62 -16.33 8.13 2.31
N GLU A 63 -16.98 7.64 3.36
CA GLU A 63 -18.38 7.20 3.30
C GLU A 63 -19.31 8.38 2.96
N GLU A 64 -19.10 9.53 3.58
CA GLU A 64 -19.86 10.74 3.28
C GLU A 64 -19.72 11.15 1.80
N THR A 65 -18.49 11.19 1.29
CA THR A 65 -18.23 11.55 -0.11
C THR A 65 -18.87 10.54 -1.07
N THR A 66 -18.79 9.25 -0.75
CA THR A 66 -19.39 8.18 -1.54
C THR A 66 -20.91 8.31 -1.59
N ARG A 67 -21.53 8.61 -0.45
CA ARG A 67 -22.97 8.86 -0.36
C ARG A 67 -23.39 10.06 -1.21
N ARG A 68 -22.63 11.17 -1.18
CA ARG A 68 -22.87 12.35 -2.03
C ARG A 68 -22.77 12.01 -3.53
N MET A 69 -21.77 11.24 -3.94
CA MET A 69 -21.65 10.79 -5.33
C MET A 69 -22.82 9.92 -5.78
N ALA A 70 -23.28 9.01 -4.93
CA ALA A 70 -24.43 8.15 -5.22
C ALA A 70 -25.71 8.98 -5.39
N ASP A 71 -25.93 9.95 -4.50
CA ASP A 71 -27.06 10.87 -4.58
C ASP A 71 -27.03 11.70 -5.88
N LEU A 72 -25.90 12.33 -6.21
CA LEU A 72 -25.74 13.09 -7.45
C LEU A 72 -25.97 12.23 -8.71
N ARG A 73 -25.51 10.97 -8.71
CA ARG A 73 -25.77 10.04 -9.81
C ARG A 73 -27.24 9.71 -9.95
N ASN A 74 -27.96 9.51 -8.85
CA ASN A 74 -29.40 9.28 -8.86
C ASN A 74 -30.15 10.52 -9.38
N GLN A 75 -29.77 11.72 -8.93
CA GLN A 75 -30.35 12.96 -9.43
C GLN A 75 -30.11 13.13 -10.93
N LEU A 76 -28.89 12.87 -11.40
CA LEU A 76 -28.56 12.92 -12.81
C LEU A 76 -29.40 11.91 -13.60
N ALA A 77 -29.45 10.65 -13.17
CA ALA A 77 -30.23 9.61 -13.81
C ALA A 77 -31.73 9.97 -13.88
N HIS A 78 -32.26 10.60 -12.84
CA HIS A 78 -33.63 11.10 -12.85
C HIS A 78 -33.82 12.24 -13.86
N LEU A 79 -32.92 13.23 -13.88
CA LEU A 79 -32.98 14.37 -14.80
C LEU A 79 -32.76 13.97 -16.27
N THR A 80 -31.99 12.91 -16.51
CA THR A 80 -31.74 12.33 -17.84
C THR A 80 -32.61 11.12 -18.11
N SER A 81 -33.65 10.86 -17.30
CA SER A 81 -34.61 9.82 -17.60
C SER A 81 -35.46 10.23 -18.79
N ASP A 82 -35.87 9.25 -19.59
CA ASP A 82 -36.70 9.50 -20.78
C ASP A 82 -37.96 10.28 -20.43
N GLU A 83 -38.60 9.96 -19.31
CA GLU A 83 -39.80 10.65 -18.83
C GLU A 83 -39.56 12.14 -18.58
N VAL A 84 -38.52 12.49 -17.80
CA VAL A 84 -38.21 13.88 -17.46
C VAL A 84 -37.72 14.66 -18.68
N MET A 85 -36.91 14.03 -19.54
CA MET A 85 -36.44 14.66 -20.78
C MET A 85 -37.57 14.85 -21.79
N GLU A 86 -38.50 13.89 -21.93
CA GLU A 86 -39.66 14.01 -22.80
C GLU A 86 -40.60 15.11 -22.31
N ALA A 87 -40.86 15.18 -21.01
CA ALA A 87 -41.66 16.26 -20.41
C ALA A 87 -41.04 17.64 -20.70
N ARG A 88 -39.73 17.79 -20.44
CA ARG A 88 -38.99 19.03 -20.76
C ARG A 88 -39.01 19.34 -22.25
N ALA A 89 -38.88 18.34 -23.12
CA ALA A 89 -38.91 18.53 -24.56
C ALA A 89 -40.29 19.05 -25.02
N LYS A 90 -41.38 18.48 -24.47
CA LYS A 90 -42.74 18.95 -24.74
C LYS A 90 -42.97 20.39 -24.26
N GLU A 91 -42.48 20.75 -23.07
CA GLU A 91 -42.56 22.12 -22.55
C GLU A 91 -41.82 23.13 -23.42
N LEU A 92 -40.68 22.74 -24.01
CA LEU A 92 -39.92 23.55 -24.96
C LEU A 92 -40.53 23.60 -26.37
N GLY A 93 -41.66 22.92 -26.59
CA GLY A 93 -42.37 22.90 -27.87
C GLY A 93 -41.84 21.89 -28.88
N TYR A 94 -40.94 20.99 -28.48
CA TYR A 94 -40.51 19.90 -29.33
C TYR A 94 -41.64 18.88 -29.54
N LYS A 95 -41.66 18.27 -30.72
CA LYS A 95 -42.61 17.21 -31.09
C LYS A 95 -41.85 15.92 -31.32
N LEU A 96 -42.47 14.81 -30.93
CA LEU A 96 -41.90 13.49 -31.17
C LEU A 96 -41.89 13.23 -32.68
N ASN A 97 -40.71 12.97 -33.24
CA ASN A 97 -40.57 12.60 -34.64
C ASN A 97 -41.03 11.14 -34.80
N ARG A 98 -42.21 10.95 -35.39
CA ARG A 98 -42.77 9.62 -35.62
C ARG A 98 -42.27 9.06 -36.94
N ILE A 99 -42.17 7.73 -37.03
CA ILE A 99 -41.58 7.01 -38.19
C ILE A 99 -42.40 7.23 -39.48
N ASP A 100 -43.67 7.58 -39.36
CA ASP A 100 -44.58 7.90 -40.47
C ASP A 100 -44.26 9.24 -41.16
N GLU A 101 -43.54 10.16 -40.52
CA GLU A 101 -43.18 11.47 -41.09
C GLU A 101 -41.68 11.80 -40.90
N PRO A 102 -40.76 11.11 -41.60
CA PRO A 102 -39.32 11.34 -41.42
C PRO A 102 -38.92 12.74 -41.89
N THR A 103 -38.49 13.59 -40.95
CA THR A 103 -37.84 14.87 -41.27
C THR A 103 -36.37 14.65 -41.61
N TYR A 104 -35.98 14.93 -42.86
CA TYR A 104 -34.59 14.85 -43.31
C TYR A 104 -33.90 16.21 -43.18
N MET A 105 -32.74 16.25 -42.51
CA MET A 105 -31.87 17.41 -42.46
C MET A 105 -30.58 17.12 -43.24
N ILE A 106 -30.25 17.98 -44.20
CA ILE A 106 -29.00 17.89 -44.95
C ILE A 106 -27.91 18.56 -44.13
N ILE A 107 -26.92 17.78 -43.68
CA ILE A 107 -25.75 18.29 -42.98
C ILE A 107 -24.69 18.61 -44.04
N PRO A 108 -24.36 19.90 -44.28
CA PRO A 108 -23.32 20.26 -45.24
C PRO A 108 -21.97 19.70 -44.78
N ASN A 109 -21.19 19.16 -45.73
CA ASN A 109 -19.88 18.56 -45.48
C ASN A 109 -19.87 17.31 -44.57
N TYR A 110 -20.98 16.56 -44.52
CA TYR A 110 -20.99 15.27 -43.82
C TYR A 110 -20.13 14.25 -44.57
N ALA A 111 -18.96 13.92 -44.02
CA ALA A 111 -17.98 12.99 -44.60
C ALA A 111 -18.45 11.52 -44.68
N GLY A 112 -19.71 11.24 -44.30
CA GLY A 112 -20.25 9.89 -44.18
C GLY A 112 -19.78 9.20 -42.89
N ARG A 113 -20.32 8.01 -42.62
CA ARG A 113 -19.79 7.16 -41.54
C ARG A 113 -18.41 6.66 -41.97
N GLU A 114 -17.37 7.09 -41.27
CA GLU A 114 -16.04 6.51 -41.42
C GLU A 114 -16.15 5.03 -41.07
N LYS A 115 -15.95 4.16 -42.07
CA LYS A 115 -15.89 2.73 -41.83
C LYS A 115 -14.61 2.50 -41.05
N ALA A 116 -14.72 2.28 -39.74
CA ALA A 116 -13.60 1.83 -38.93
C ALA A 116 -13.08 0.54 -39.55
N ASN A 117 -11.94 0.62 -40.23
CA ASN A 117 -11.27 -0.55 -40.78
C ASN A 117 -10.53 -1.22 -39.61
N LEU A 118 -11.23 -2.09 -38.90
CA LEU A 118 -10.74 -2.76 -37.68
C LEU A 118 -9.66 -3.81 -37.98
N ALA A 119 -9.37 -4.08 -39.25
CA ALA A 119 -8.32 -4.98 -39.67
C ALA A 119 -7.19 -4.19 -40.34
N PRO A 120 -5.94 -4.34 -39.89
CA PRO A 120 -4.78 -3.95 -40.68
C PRO A 120 -4.87 -4.62 -42.07
N PRO A 121 -4.49 -3.92 -43.16
CA PRO A 121 -4.26 -4.56 -44.45
C PRO A 121 -3.34 -5.78 -44.26
N PRO A 122 -3.52 -6.90 -44.98
CA PRO A 122 -2.56 -8.00 -44.97
C PRO A 122 -1.23 -7.56 -45.60
N GLY A 123 -0.46 -6.77 -44.86
CA GLY A 123 0.93 -6.45 -45.14
C GLY A 123 1.82 -7.58 -44.62
N LEU A 124 2.98 -7.75 -45.24
CA LEU A 124 4.12 -8.48 -44.68
C LEU A 124 4.71 -7.72 -43.48
N ASP A 125 3.84 -7.19 -42.60
CA ASP A 125 4.21 -6.50 -41.40
C ASP A 125 4.73 -7.58 -40.45
N MET A 126 6.06 -7.68 -40.45
CA MET A 126 6.84 -8.30 -39.41
C MET A 126 6.13 -8.03 -38.10
N ILE A 127 5.57 -9.07 -37.50
CA ILE A 127 5.04 -9.04 -36.13
C ILE A 127 6.13 -8.33 -35.33
N PRO A 128 5.89 -7.10 -34.81
CA PRO A 128 6.89 -6.44 -34.02
C PRO A 128 7.15 -7.37 -32.85
N SER A 129 8.35 -7.98 -32.85
CA SER A 129 8.80 -8.83 -31.75
C SER A 129 8.52 -8.04 -30.49
N PRO A 130 7.67 -8.53 -29.57
CA PRO A 130 7.38 -7.80 -28.35
C PRO A 130 8.72 -7.42 -27.74
N VAL A 131 9.00 -6.12 -27.61
CA VAL A 131 10.20 -5.61 -26.94
C VAL A 131 9.96 -5.87 -25.46
N LEU A 132 10.05 -7.14 -25.08
CA LEU A 132 10.03 -7.59 -23.71
C LEU A 132 11.29 -7.01 -23.09
N ARG A 133 11.12 -6.24 -22.02
CA ARG A 133 12.28 -5.79 -21.25
C ARG A 133 13.04 -7.04 -20.79
N PRO A 134 14.38 -7.05 -20.82
CA PRO A 134 15.17 -8.22 -20.44
C PRO A 134 14.77 -8.82 -19.08
N ALA A 135 14.29 -7.99 -18.15
CA ALA A 135 13.75 -8.40 -16.86
C ALA A 135 12.59 -9.43 -16.94
N TYR A 136 11.79 -9.41 -18.01
CA TYR A 136 10.68 -10.36 -18.21
C TYR A 136 11.10 -11.65 -18.94
N THR A 137 12.29 -11.66 -19.54
CA THR A 137 12.89 -12.84 -20.16
C THR A 137 13.97 -13.48 -19.27
N GLN A 138 14.31 -12.85 -18.15
CA GLN A 138 15.25 -13.40 -17.17
C GLN A 138 14.62 -14.60 -16.46
N SER A 139 15.42 -15.65 -16.28
CA SER A 139 15.05 -16.80 -15.46
C SER A 139 14.92 -16.36 -13.99
N LEU A 140 13.90 -16.86 -13.29
CA LEU A 140 13.73 -16.65 -11.85
C LEU A 140 14.97 -17.11 -11.06
N TRP A 141 15.67 -18.13 -11.56
CA TRP A 141 16.93 -18.60 -10.98
C TRP A 141 18.08 -17.60 -11.15
N GLU A 142 18.15 -16.93 -12.31
CA GLU A 142 19.17 -15.91 -12.59
C GLU A 142 18.99 -14.71 -11.65
N TRP A 143 17.75 -14.22 -11.54
CA TRP A 143 17.40 -13.14 -10.60
C TRP A 143 17.70 -13.53 -9.14
N LEU A 144 17.42 -14.77 -8.74
CA LEU A 144 17.65 -15.25 -7.38
C LEU A 144 19.15 -15.25 -7.03
N PHE A 145 20.00 -15.78 -7.92
CA PHE A 145 21.45 -15.78 -7.68
C PHE A 145 22.03 -14.37 -7.70
N GLN A 146 21.55 -13.51 -8.59
CA GLN A 146 21.99 -12.11 -8.65
C GLN A 146 21.59 -11.34 -7.37
N GLY A 147 20.38 -11.55 -6.84
CA GLY A 147 19.94 -10.90 -5.59
C GLY A 147 20.63 -11.44 -4.33
N VAL A 148 20.85 -12.75 -4.26
CA VAL A 148 21.40 -13.41 -3.06
C VAL A 148 22.92 -13.29 -2.98
N ILE A 149 23.63 -13.44 -4.11
CA ILE A 149 25.11 -13.38 -4.12
C ILE A 149 25.60 -11.93 -4.00
N SER A 150 24.93 -10.96 -4.64
CA SER A 150 25.31 -9.54 -4.53
C SER A 150 25.12 -8.95 -3.13
N TYR A 151 24.34 -9.59 -2.25
CA TYR A 151 24.23 -9.18 -0.84
C TYR A 151 25.36 -9.76 0.04
N THR A 152 26.09 -10.77 -0.43
CA THR A 152 27.13 -11.49 0.34
C THR A 152 28.56 -11.10 0.01
N ASP A 153 28.81 -10.19 -0.93
CA ASP A 153 30.16 -9.69 -1.22
C ASP A 153 30.25 -8.16 -1.04
N PRO A 154 30.83 -7.65 0.07
CA PRO A 154 31.01 -6.22 0.29
C PRO A 154 32.20 -5.63 -0.48
N ALA A 155 32.79 -6.34 -1.45
CA ALA A 155 34.10 -5.98 -1.97
C ALA A 155 34.22 -5.83 -3.49
N ILE A 156 33.19 -5.48 -4.27
CA ILE A 156 33.42 -4.91 -5.62
C ILE A 156 32.44 -3.76 -5.90
N GLY A 157 32.81 -2.57 -5.43
CA GLY A 157 32.63 -1.38 -6.24
C GLY A 157 33.72 -1.39 -7.33
N VAL A 158 33.33 -1.15 -8.58
CA VAL A 158 33.83 -0.09 -9.48
C VAL A 158 33.10 -0.27 -10.84
N LEU A 159 32.44 0.83 -11.22
CA LEU A 159 31.83 1.28 -12.49
C LEU A 159 32.55 0.83 -13.79
N PRO A 160 31.98 0.99 -15.02
CA PRO A 160 30.90 1.92 -15.45
C PRO A 160 29.56 1.29 -15.86
#